data_AF-A0A2D5VI19-F1
#
_entry.id   AF-A0A2D5VI19-F1
#
_cell.length_a   1.000
_cell.length_b   1.000
_cell.length_c   1.000
_cell.angle_alpha   90.00
_cell.angle_beta   90.00
_cell.angle_gamma   90.00
#
_symmetry.space_group_name_H-M   'P 1'
#
loop_
_entity.id
_entity.type
_entity.pdbx_description
1 polymer ?
#
loop_
_entity_poly.entity_id
_entity_poly.type
_entity_poly.pdbx_seq_one_letter_code
_entity_poly.pdbx_strand_id
1 'polypeptide(L)'
;MRPRKLTGDEARPSPFAWWATGIVLLLSVLFGALTFHLSKMYRFPADAGSNVIDVSSYPAEMQRKYKLFVNKCSLCHTLARPINSNLKSAHWNGYVHQMMRKTGSGLNETDARKIIDFLEFDTLQRKPHLQ
;
A
#
# COMPACT_ATOMS: atom_id res chain seq x y z
N MET A 1 -39.36 62.28 14.13
CA MET A 1 -38.50 61.20 13.59
C MET A 1 -39.13 60.67 12.32
N ARG A 2 -38.43 60.68 11.19
CA ARG A 2 -38.93 60.21 9.89
C ARG A 2 -38.34 58.82 9.62
N PRO A 3 -39.13 57.78 9.31
CA PRO A 3 -38.59 56.43 9.10
C PRO A 3 -37.76 56.40 7.82
N ARG A 4 -36.52 55.90 7.92
CA ARG A 4 -35.62 55.65 6.79
C ARG A 4 -36.19 54.46 6.00
N LYS A 5 -36.61 54.67 4.76
CA LYS A 5 -36.89 53.56 3.82
C LYS A 5 -35.56 52.89 3.48
N LEU A 6 -35.42 51.62 3.87
CA LEU A 6 -34.40 50.72 3.33
C LEU A 6 -34.78 50.41 1.88
N THR A 7 -33.96 50.85 0.93
CA THR A 7 -34.14 50.57 -0.50
C THR A 7 -33.56 49.18 -0.80
N GLY A 8 -34.26 48.40 -1.65
CA GLY A 8 -34.03 46.96 -1.88
C GLY A 8 -32.76 46.59 -2.67
N ASP A 9 -31.84 47.54 -2.81
CA ASP A 9 -30.58 47.48 -3.53
C ASP A 9 -29.45 46.87 -2.69
N GLU A 10 -29.66 46.73 -1.38
CA GLU A 10 -28.63 46.30 -0.42
C GLU A 10 -28.49 44.78 -0.26
N ALA A 11 -29.19 43.98 -1.08
CA ALA A 11 -29.22 42.52 -0.95
C ALA A 11 -28.67 41.73 -2.15
N ARG A 12 -27.98 42.39 -3.12
CA ARG A 12 -27.32 41.67 -4.23
C ARG A 12 -25.84 41.50 -3.93
N PRO A 13 -25.35 40.27 -3.67
CA PRO A 13 -23.93 40.04 -3.45
C PRO A 13 -23.16 40.50 -4.69
N SER A 14 -22.03 41.17 -4.46
CA SER A 14 -21.23 41.75 -5.54
C SER A 14 -20.86 40.67 -6.58
N PRO A 15 -20.66 41.03 -7.85
CA PRO A 15 -20.09 40.09 -8.83
C PRO A 15 -18.72 39.54 -8.35
N PHE A 16 -18.05 40.30 -7.48
CA PHE A 16 -16.87 39.88 -6.72
C PHE A 16 -17.14 38.86 -5.58
N ALA A 17 -18.36 38.38 -5.36
CA ALA A 17 -18.61 37.23 -4.48
C ALA A 17 -18.72 35.92 -5.29
N TRP A 18 -19.22 36.01 -6.52
CA TRP A 18 -19.45 34.85 -7.40
C TRP A 18 -18.16 34.32 -8.06
N TRP A 19 -17.23 35.21 -8.44
CA TRP A 19 -15.90 34.78 -8.92
C TRP A 19 -15.09 34.06 -7.83
N ALA A 20 -15.13 34.55 -6.58
CA ALA A 20 -14.36 34.02 -5.46
C ALA A 20 -14.87 32.64 -5.05
N THR A 21 -16.19 32.46 -5.02
CA THR A 21 -16.82 31.14 -4.76
C THR A 21 -16.51 30.14 -5.87
N GLY A 22 -16.55 30.55 -7.14
CA GLY A 22 -16.15 29.70 -8.27
C GLY A 22 -14.68 29.27 -8.22
N ILE A 23 -13.77 30.19 -7.90
CA ILE A 23 -12.33 29.90 -7.74
C ILE A 23 -12.09 28.95 -6.56
N VAL A 24 -12.73 29.18 -5.42
CA VAL A 24 -12.60 28.29 -4.24
C VAL A 24 -13.09 26.89 -4.55
N LEU A 25 -14.21 26.74 -5.27
CA LEU A 25 -14.72 25.44 -5.70
C LEU A 25 -13.75 24.75 -6.67
N LEU A 26 -13.22 25.46 -7.66
CA LEU A 26 -12.23 24.92 -8.59
C LEU A 26 -10.93 24.51 -7.89
N LEU A 27 -10.39 25.35 -7.00
CA LEU A 27 -9.20 25.04 -6.21
C LEU A 27 -9.44 23.83 -5.29
N SER A 28 -10.64 23.70 -4.72
CA SER A 28 -11.01 22.56 -3.88
C SER A 28 -11.09 21.26 -4.69
N VAL A 29 -11.64 21.30 -5.90
CA VAL A 29 -11.66 20.15 -6.82
C VAL A 29 -10.26 19.77 -7.27
N LEU A 30 -9.42 20.75 -7.63
CA LEU A 30 -8.03 20.52 -8.02
C LEU A 30 -7.20 19.95 -6.85
N PHE A 31 -7.40 20.46 -5.64
CA PHE A 31 -6.75 19.95 -4.43
C PHE A 31 -7.22 18.52 -4.10
N GLY A 32 -8.52 18.23 -4.24
CA GLY A 32 -9.07 16.88 -4.11
C GLY A 32 -8.49 15.91 -5.15
N ALA A 33 -8.42 16.32 -6.41
CA ALA A 33 -7.82 15.53 -7.48
C ALA A 33 -6.33 15.27 -7.25
N LEU A 34 -5.59 16.28 -6.77
CA LEU A 34 -4.16 16.20 -6.44
C LEU A 34 -3.93 15.23 -5.27
N THR A 35 -4.64 15.40 -4.15
CA THR A 35 -4.52 14.51 -2.98
C THR A 35 -4.87 13.06 -3.33
N PHE A 36 -5.92 12.84 -4.13
CA PHE A 36 -6.26 11.51 -4.64
C PHE A 36 -5.13 10.90 -5.50
N HIS A 37 -4.53 11.68 -6.42
CA HIS A 37 -3.39 11.21 -7.23
C HIS A 37 -2.17 10.87 -6.38
N LEU A 38 -1.85 11.68 -5.37
CA LEU A 38 -0.72 11.44 -4.47
C LEU A 38 -0.92 10.15 -3.64
N SER A 39 -2.15 9.86 -3.20
CA SER A 39 -2.45 8.63 -2.43
C SER A 39 -2.19 7.33 -3.21
N LYS A 40 -2.36 7.36 -4.54
CA LYS A 40 -2.04 6.22 -5.41
C LYS A 40 -0.54 5.99 -5.61
N MET A 41 0.31 6.94 -5.23
CA MET A 41 1.75 6.89 -5.53
C MET A 41 2.59 6.20 -4.44
N TYR A 42 2.03 5.80 -3.30
CA TYR A 42 2.79 5.06 -2.29
C TYR A 42 3.09 3.63 -2.78
N ARG A 43 4.18 3.50 -3.54
CA ARG A 43 4.76 2.23 -3.97
C ARG A 43 5.88 1.87 -2.99
N PHE A 44 5.89 0.63 -2.52
CA PHE A 44 7.02 0.16 -1.73
C PHE A 44 8.23 0.06 -2.67
N PRO A 45 9.42 0.54 -2.30
CA PRO A 45 10.60 0.44 -3.16
C PRO A 45 10.89 -0.99 -3.63
N ALA A 46 10.59 -1.98 -2.77
CA ALA A 46 10.72 -3.40 -3.08
C ALA A 46 9.82 -3.86 -4.25
N ASP A 47 8.69 -3.20 -4.51
CA ASP A 47 7.73 -3.57 -5.57
C ASP A 47 8.31 -3.36 -6.98
N ALA A 48 9.41 -2.60 -7.12
CA ALA A 48 10.12 -2.41 -8.39
C ALA A 48 11.10 -3.55 -8.74
N GLY A 49 11.38 -4.45 -7.80
CA GLY A 49 12.28 -5.58 -8.03
C GLY A 49 11.61 -6.80 -8.67
N SER A 50 12.36 -7.89 -8.81
CA SER A 50 11.86 -9.13 -9.41
C SER A 50 10.74 -9.77 -8.56
N ASN A 51 9.77 -10.39 -9.24
CA ASN A 51 8.70 -11.19 -8.65
C ASN A 51 9.02 -12.67 -8.53
N VAL A 52 10.19 -13.09 -9.05
CA VAL A 52 10.60 -14.48 -9.15
C VAL A 52 12.06 -14.59 -8.73
N ILE A 53 12.39 -15.71 -8.11
CA ILE A 53 13.77 -16.11 -7.82
C ILE A 53 13.98 -17.53 -8.33
N ASP A 54 15.21 -17.86 -8.69
CA ASP A 54 15.58 -19.24 -9.00
C ASP A 54 15.83 -20.00 -7.68
N VAL A 55 15.08 -21.09 -7.48
CA VAL A 55 15.18 -21.97 -6.30
C VAL A 55 15.63 -23.38 -6.69
N SER A 56 16.11 -23.59 -7.92
CA SER A 56 16.49 -24.91 -8.44
C SER A 56 17.56 -25.61 -7.59
N SER A 57 18.43 -24.83 -6.96
CA SER A 57 19.49 -25.31 -6.05
C SER A 57 19.05 -25.52 -4.60
N TYR A 58 17.82 -25.11 -4.23
CA TYR A 58 17.34 -25.22 -2.86
C TYR A 58 16.97 -26.67 -2.52
N PRO A 59 16.98 -27.08 -1.24
CA PRO A 59 16.44 -28.36 -0.83
C PRO A 59 15.00 -28.55 -1.32
N ALA A 60 14.62 -29.79 -1.67
CA ALA A 60 13.31 -30.10 -2.25
C ALA A 60 12.13 -29.59 -1.40
N GLU A 61 12.30 -29.55 -0.07
CA GLU A 61 11.31 -28.98 0.83
C GLU A 61 11.15 -27.47 0.64
N MET A 62 12.24 -26.72 0.52
CA MET A 62 12.21 -25.27 0.29
C MET A 62 11.63 -24.93 -1.07
N GLN A 63 11.88 -25.76 -2.09
CA GLN A 63 11.20 -25.61 -3.39
C GLN A 63 9.68 -25.78 -3.28
N ARG A 64 9.19 -26.73 -2.46
CA ARG A 64 7.74 -26.90 -2.21
C ARG A 64 7.17 -25.69 -1.45
N LYS A 65 7.88 -25.21 -0.42
CA LYS A 65 7.47 -24.02 0.35
C LYS A 65 7.48 -22.76 -0.52
N TYR A 66 8.42 -22.63 -1.47
CA TYR A 66 8.42 -21.55 -2.46
C TYR A 66 7.15 -21.55 -3.32
N LYS A 67 6.71 -22.72 -3.82
CA LYS A 67 5.45 -22.82 -4.58
C LYS A 67 4.24 -22.37 -3.75
N LEU A 68 4.18 -22.76 -2.48
CA LEU A 68 3.14 -22.29 -1.56
C LEU A 68 3.20 -20.78 -1.36
N PHE A 69 4.39 -20.23 -1.13
CA PHE A 69 4.64 -18.79 -1.00
C PHE A 69 4.17 -18.03 -2.23
N VAL A 70 4.55 -18.46 -3.44
CA VAL A 70 4.11 -17.85 -4.70
C VAL A 70 2.59 -17.84 -4.78
N ASN A 71 1.94 -18.98 -4.53
CA ASN A 71 0.48 -19.11 -4.66
C ASN A 71 -0.30 -18.28 -3.63
N LYS A 72 0.21 -18.13 -2.40
CA LYS A 72 -0.49 -17.44 -1.31
C LYS A 72 -0.18 -15.96 -1.25
N CYS A 73 1.09 -15.58 -1.38
CA CYS A 73 1.53 -14.20 -1.18
C CYS A 73 1.31 -13.31 -2.40
N SER A 74 0.98 -13.86 -3.57
CA SER A 74 0.62 -13.09 -4.77
C SER A 74 -0.85 -12.64 -4.80
N LEU A 75 -1.69 -13.06 -3.83
CA LEU A 75 -3.14 -12.82 -3.86
C LEU A 75 -3.51 -11.34 -3.67
N CYS A 76 -2.74 -10.61 -2.87
CA CYS A 76 -3.11 -9.24 -2.46
C CYS A 76 -2.17 -8.16 -3.01
N HIS A 77 -0.92 -8.52 -3.32
CA HIS A 77 0.07 -7.62 -3.89
C HIS A 77 1.19 -8.43 -4.57
N THR A 78 2.15 -7.70 -5.15
CA THR A 78 3.26 -8.29 -5.86
C THR A 78 4.21 -9.10 -4.94
N LEU A 79 4.81 -10.18 -5.45
CA LEU A 79 5.79 -11.00 -4.72
C LEU A 79 7.13 -10.30 -4.54
N ALA A 80 7.41 -9.28 -5.35
CA ALA A 80 8.60 -8.44 -5.19
C ALA A 80 8.71 -7.85 -3.78
N ARG A 81 7.59 -7.59 -3.09
CA ARG A 81 7.60 -7.02 -1.73
C ARG A 81 8.36 -7.90 -0.74
N PRO A 82 7.99 -9.17 -0.52
CA PRO A 82 8.77 -10.08 0.31
C PRO A 82 10.15 -10.45 -0.29
N ILE A 83 10.26 -10.68 -1.61
CA ILE A 83 11.51 -11.13 -2.25
C ILE A 83 12.63 -10.09 -2.14
N ASN A 84 12.29 -8.81 -2.31
CA ASN A 84 13.24 -7.70 -2.34
C ASN A 84 13.30 -6.93 -1.01
N SER A 85 12.58 -7.39 0.02
CA SER A 85 12.59 -6.80 1.36
C SER A 85 14.00 -6.80 1.98
N ASN A 86 14.26 -5.80 2.83
CA ASN A 86 15.43 -5.75 3.73
C ASN A 86 15.07 -6.21 5.15
N LEU A 87 13.98 -6.96 5.28
CA LEU A 87 13.55 -7.54 6.55
C LEU A 87 14.56 -8.62 6.99
N LYS A 88 15.01 -8.55 8.25
CA LYS A 88 15.88 -9.57 8.83
C LYS A 88 15.17 -10.91 8.96
N SER A 89 15.94 -11.99 8.91
CA SER A 89 15.40 -13.36 8.96
C SER A 89 14.46 -13.55 10.16
N ALA A 90 14.90 -13.15 11.36
CA ALA A 90 14.13 -13.27 12.61
C ALA A 90 12.79 -12.50 12.64
N HIS A 91 12.55 -11.57 11.71
CA HIS A 91 11.34 -10.74 11.71
C HIS A 91 10.24 -11.28 10.78
N TRP A 92 10.49 -12.33 10.00
CA TRP A 92 9.50 -12.88 9.08
C TRP A 92 8.25 -13.41 9.78
N ASN A 93 8.42 -13.99 10.98
CA ASN A 93 7.30 -14.48 11.76
C ASN A 93 6.22 -13.39 11.97
N GLY A 94 6.60 -12.24 12.53
CA GLY A 94 5.66 -11.15 12.78
C GLY A 94 5.07 -10.58 11.48
N TYR A 95 5.87 -10.49 10.42
CA TYR A 95 5.44 -9.95 9.13
C TYR A 95 4.38 -10.84 8.45
N VAL A 96 4.61 -12.15 8.37
CA VAL A 96 3.66 -13.08 7.75
C VAL A 96 2.35 -13.15 8.54
N HIS A 97 2.41 -13.14 9.88
CA HIS A 97 1.21 -13.07 10.71
C HIS A 97 0.42 -11.76 10.51
N GLN A 98 1.10 -10.65 10.23
CA GLN A 98 0.42 -9.40 9.87
C GLN A 98 -0.38 -9.56 8.56
N MET A 99 0.18 -10.24 7.56
CA MET A 99 -0.51 -10.52 6.30
C MET A 99 -1.66 -11.51 6.49
N MET A 100 -1.46 -12.54 7.32
CA MET A 100 -2.49 -13.53 7.65
C MET A 100 -3.75 -12.88 8.24
N ARG A 101 -3.59 -11.85 9.10
CA ARG A 101 -4.71 -11.11 9.70
C ARG A 101 -5.47 -10.20 8.72
N LYS A 102 -5.00 -10.04 7.47
CA LYS A 102 -5.73 -9.25 6.46
C LYS A 102 -6.93 -10.03 5.95
N THR A 103 -8.06 -9.34 5.81
CA THR A 103 -9.28 -9.92 5.24
C THR A 103 -8.98 -10.47 3.84
N GLY A 104 -9.38 -11.71 3.58
CA GLY A 104 -9.15 -12.35 2.27
C GLY A 104 -7.72 -12.80 2.02
N SER A 105 -6.84 -12.83 3.03
CA SER A 105 -5.45 -13.30 2.87
C SER A 105 -5.34 -14.75 2.40
N GLY A 106 -6.33 -15.60 2.72
CA GLY A 106 -6.32 -17.02 2.40
C GLY A 106 -5.20 -17.81 3.10
N LEU A 107 -4.53 -17.21 4.08
CA LEU A 107 -3.48 -17.84 4.89
C LEU A 107 -4.10 -18.46 6.14
N ASN A 108 -3.73 -19.70 6.43
CA ASN A 108 -3.93 -20.31 7.74
C ASN A 108 -2.57 -20.46 8.44
N GLU A 109 -2.62 -20.86 9.71
CA GLU A 109 -1.45 -21.02 10.56
C GLU A 109 -0.40 -22.02 9.99
N THR A 110 -0.85 -23.09 9.33
CA THR A 110 0.07 -24.06 8.70
C THR A 110 0.74 -23.50 7.45
N ASP A 111 0.02 -22.73 6.66
CA ASP A 111 0.58 -22.03 5.51
C ASP A 111 1.58 -20.96 5.96
N ALA A 112 1.24 -20.19 7.00
CA ALA A 112 2.09 -19.15 7.56
C ALA A 112 3.44 -19.72 8.02
N ARG A 113 3.45 -20.81 8.81
CA ARG A 113 4.70 -21.46 9.24
C ARG A 113 5.59 -21.89 8.06
N LYS A 114 5.01 -22.56 7.06
CA LYS A 114 5.76 -23.01 5.88
C LYS A 114 6.35 -21.84 5.07
N ILE A 115 5.62 -20.73 5.00
CA ILE A 115 6.07 -19.52 4.31
C ILE A 115 7.16 -18.81 5.12
N ILE A 116 7.03 -18.74 6.45
CA ILE A 116 8.06 -18.19 7.35
C ILE A 116 9.35 -18.98 7.19
N ASP A 117 9.30 -20.32 7.27
CA ASP A 117 10.49 -21.17 7.10
C ASP A 117 11.21 -20.91 5.77
N PHE A 118 10.45 -20.73 4.69
CA PHE A 118 11.01 -20.43 3.38
C PHE A 118 11.65 -19.04 3.34
N LEU A 119 10.96 -18.02 3.85
CA LEU A 119 11.47 -16.63 3.82
C LEU A 119 12.70 -16.46 4.70
N GLU A 120 12.75 -17.13 5.85
CA GLU A 120 13.92 -17.18 6.73
C GLU A 120 15.10 -17.84 5.99
N PHE A 121 14.90 -19.05 5.45
CA PHE A 121 15.93 -19.76 4.69
C PHE A 121 16.45 -18.93 3.50
N ASP A 122 15.53 -18.38 2.71
CA ASP A 122 15.84 -17.61 1.51
C ASP A 122 16.58 -16.31 1.83
N THR A 123 16.25 -15.66 2.96
CA THR A 123 16.97 -14.48 3.45
C THR A 123 18.40 -14.84 3.81
N LEU A 124 18.62 -15.93 4.53
CA LEU A 124 19.96 -16.39 4.89
C LEU A 124 20.79 -16.78 3.67
N GLN A 125 20.16 -17.41 2.67
CA GLN A 125 20.84 -17.90 1.47
C GLN A 125 21.22 -16.78 0.50
N ARG A 126 20.31 -15.83 0.22
CA ARG A 126 20.54 -14.76 -0.78
C ARG A 126 21.04 -13.46 -0.18
N LYS A 127 20.76 -13.22 1.10
CA LYS A 127 21.02 -11.95 1.80
C LYS A 127 21.64 -12.22 3.18
N PRO A 128 22.81 -12.87 3.26
CA PRO A 128 23.40 -13.28 4.53
C PRO A 128 23.72 -12.13 5.50
N HIS A 129 23.74 -10.88 5.04
CA HIS A 129 23.88 -9.69 5.89
C HIS A 129 22.57 -9.30 6.62
N LEU A 130 21.45 -9.96 6.32
CA LEU A 130 20.13 -9.76 6.93
C LEU A 130 19.75 -10.92 7.87
N GLN A 131 20.73 -11.55 8.51
CA GLN A 131 20.52 -12.50 9.60
C GLN A 131 19.67 -11.87 10.70
#